data_AF-A0A5C6U2U0-F1
#
_entry.id   AF-A0A5C6U2U0-F1
#
_cell.length_a   1.000
_cell.length_b   1.000
_cell.length_c   1.000
_cell.angle_alpha   90.00
_cell.angle_beta   90.00
_cell.angle_gamma   90.00
#
_symmetry.space_group_name_H-M   'P 1'
#
loop_
_entity.id
_entity.type
_entity.pdbx_description
1 polymer ?
#
loop_
_entity_poly.entity_id
_entity_poly.type
_entity_poly.pdbx_seq_one_letter_code
_entity_poly.pdbx_strand_id
1 'polypeptide(L)'
;MTPPCRSADELQTRVAMHGADATAWAMLGRLWAKAGEPLRSRRAEGEAAYALGDLRGAIDRFRAGRAQVRQGNSADFIEASVIDSRLRSVQAELRALIAEQQEQQQR
;
A
#
# COMPACT_ATOMS: atom_id res chain seq x y z
N MET A 1 2.63 -14.40 -20.17
CA MET A 1 2.30 -13.02 -19.78
C MET A 1 0.78 -12.91 -19.80
N THR A 2 0.13 -13.10 -18.65
CA THR A 2 -1.32 -12.99 -18.54
C THR A 2 -1.67 -11.51 -18.70
N PRO A 3 -2.53 -11.10 -19.64
CA PRO A 3 -2.86 -9.69 -19.80
C PRO A 3 -3.50 -9.16 -18.50
N PRO A 4 -3.20 -7.92 -18.08
CA PRO A 4 -3.88 -7.33 -16.94
C PRO A 4 -5.39 -7.41 -17.20
N CYS A 5 -6.14 -7.92 -16.22
CA CYS A 5 -7.58 -7.97 -16.35
C CYS A 5 -8.07 -6.53 -16.51
N ARG A 6 -8.84 -6.21 -17.56
CA ARG A 6 -9.35 -4.86 -17.87
C ARG A 6 -9.89 -4.11 -16.63
N SER A 7 -10.55 -4.84 -15.74
CA SER A 7 -11.08 -4.32 -14.47
C SER A 7 -10.01 -3.83 -13.48
N ALA A 8 -8.80 -4.39 -13.51
CA ALA A 8 -7.68 -3.95 -12.68
C ALA A 8 -7.11 -2.62 -13.17
N ASP A 9 -7.04 -2.40 -14.50
CA ASP A 9 -6.60 -1.13 -15.07
C ASP A 9 -7.60 0.00 -14.78
N GLU A 10 -8.90 -0.25 -14.95
CA GLU A 10 -9.95 0.71 -14.61
C GLU A 10 -9.91 1.10 -13.11
N LEU A 11 -9.71 0.11 -12.23
CA LEU A 11 -9.56 0.36 -10.80
C LEU A 11 -8.24 1.08 -10.48
N GLN A 12 -7.15 0.78 -11.18
CA GLN A 12 -5.88 1.49 -11.03
C GLN A 12 -6.02 2.98 -11.42
N THR A 13 -6.78 3.30 -12.46
CA THR A 13 -7.14 4.70 -12.79
C THR A 13 -7.98 5.33 -11.70
N ARG A 14 -8.98 4.62 -11.17
CA ARG A 14 -9.84 5.14 -10.09
C ARG A 14 -9.04 5.49 -8.84
N VAL A 15 -8.18 4.59 -8.36
CA VAL A 15 -7.39 4.84 -7.14
C VAL A 15 -6.31 5.92 -7.35
N ALA A 16 -5.85 6.13 -8.58
CA ALA A 16 -4.95 7.24 -8.90
C ALA A 16 -5.66 8.61 -8.77
N MET A 17 -6.96 8.67 -9.08
CA MET A 17 -7.78 9.88 -8.92
C MET A 17 -8.36 10.03 -7.50
N HIS A 18 -8.61 8.92 -6.82
CA HIS A 18 -9.28 8.86 -5.52
C HIS A 18 -8.49 7.99 -4.53
N GLY A 19 -7.31 8.47 -4.11
CA GLY A 19 -6.42 7.71 -3.23
C GLY A 19 -7.01 7.33 -1.86
N ALA A 20 -8.09 7.99 -1.42
CA ALA A 20 -8.79 7.72 -0.16
C ALA A 20 -9.90 6.65 -0.27
N ASP A 21 -10.17 6.11 -1.46
CA ASP A 21 -11.17 5.04 -1.63
C ASP A 21 -10.59 3.68 -1.20
N ALA A 22 -10.75 3.37 0.08
CA ALA A 22 -10.31 2.10 0.67
C ALA A 22 -10.91 0.87 -0.03
N THR A 23 -12.15 0.98 -0.52
CA THR A 23 -12.87 -0.13 -1.15
C THR A 23 -12.28 -0.42 -2.53
N ALA A 24 -11.99 0.62 -3.31
CA ALA A 24 -11.30 0.49 -4.59
C ALA A 24 -9.90 -0.13 -4.43
N TRP A 25 -9.14 0.30 -3.42
CA TRP A 25 -7.85 -0.31 -3.10
C TRP A 25 -7.97 -1.79 -2.73
N ALA A 26 -8.92 -2.15 -1.86
CA ALA A 26 -9.13 -3.54 -1.45
C ALA A 26 -9.54 -4.44 -2.64
N MET A 27 -10.38 -3.94 -3.55
CA MET A 27 -10.75 -4.67 -4.77
C MET A 27 -9.56 -4.83 -5.71
N LEU A 28 -8.77 -3.78 -5.90
CA LEU A 28 -7.58 -3.80 -6.75
C LEU A 28 -6.55 -4.83 -6.24
N GLY A 29 -6.35 -4.91 -4.92
CA GLY A 29 -5.46 -5.92 -4.32
C GLY A 29 -5.91 -7.35 -4.66
N ARG A 30 -7.20 -7.64 -4.50
CA ARG A 30 -7.76 -8.97 -4.85
C ARG A 30 -7.57 -9.32 -6.32
N LEU A 31 -7.68 -8.35 -7.22
CA LEU A 31 -7.46 -8.56 -8.65
C LEU A 31 -5.97 -8.86 -8.94
N TRP A 32 -5.05 -8.11 -8.35
CA TRP A 32 -3.62 -8.37 -8.52
C TRP A 32 -3.16 -9.70 -7.92
N ALA A 33 -3.73 -10.10 -6.77
CA ALA A 33 -3.49 -11.43 -6.21
C ALA A 33 -3.90 -12.54 -7.19
N LYS A 34 -5.08 -12.42 -7.81
CA LYS A 34 -5.56 -13.37 -8.84
C LYS A 34 -4.72 -13.34 -10.11
N ALA A 35 -4.16 -12.19 -10.47
CA ALA A 35 -3.29 -12.03 -11.63
C ALA A 35 -1.86 -12.56 -11.41
N GLY A 36 -1.51 -12.96 -10.19
CA GLY A 36 -0.15 -13.41 -9.85
C GLY A 36 0.84 -12.27 -9.64
N GLU A 37 0.36 -11.07 -9.30
CA GLU A 37 1.14 -9.86 -9.06
C GLU A 37 1.18 -9.54 -7.55
N PRO A 38 1.96 -10.28 -6.74
CA PRO A 38 1.82 -10.23 -5.30
C PRO A 38 2.30 -8.92 -4.68
N LEU A 39 3.34 -8.28 -5.20
CA LEU A 39 3.79 -6.98 -4.69
C LEU A 39 2.74 -5.89 -4.91
N ARG A 40 2.07 -5.91 -6.07
CA ARG A 40 0.94 -5.02 -6.37
C ARG A 40 -0.24 -5.27 -5.44
N SER A 41 -0.55 -6.54 -5.13
CA SER A 41 -1.57 -6.90 -4.14
C SER A 41 -1.24 -6.31 -2.77
N ARG A 42 -0.01 -6.55 -2.27
CA ARG A 42 0.45 -6.08 -0.96
C ARG A 42 0.42 -4.56 -0.86
N ARG A 43 0.85 -3.85 -1.92
CA ARG A 43 0.73 -2.40 -1.99
C ARG A 43 -0.72 -1.96 -1.81
N ALA A 44 -1.63 -2.51 -2.62
CA ALA A 44 -3.05 -2.14 -2.57
C ALA A 44 -3.70 -2.45 -1.21
N GLU A 45 -3.34 -3.57 -0.57
CA GLU A 45 -3.78 -3.90 0.79
C GLU A 45 -3.29 -2.87 1.83
N GLY A 46 -2.04 -2.42 1.73
CA GLY A 46 -1.48 -1.38 2.60
C GLY A 46 -2.16 -0.03 2.41
N GLU A 47 -2.41 0.36 1.17
CA GLU A 47 -3.14 1.59 0.84
C GLU A 47 -4.60 1.55 1.33
N ALA A 48 -5.28 0.40 1.25
CA ALA A 48 -6.63 0.25 1.79
C ALA A 48 -6.66 0.46 3.31
N ALA A 49 -5.70 -0.10 4.05
CA ALA A 49 -5.60 0.11 5.50
C ALA A 49 -5.31 1.58 5.83
N TYR A 50 -4.41 2.21 5.07
CA TYR A 50 -4.10 3.63 5.23
C TYR A 50 -5.34 4.51 4.99
N ALA A 51 -6.10 4.26 3.92
CA ALA A 51 -7.31 5.00 3.60
C ALA A 51 -8.41 4.86 4.67
N LEU A 52 -8.38 3.80 5.48
CA LEU A 52 -9.24 3.62 6.65
C LEU A 52 -8.71 4.30 7.94
N GLY A 53 -7.54 4.94 7.88
CA GLY A 53 -6.86 5.53 9.04
C GLY A 53 -6.09 4.51 9.90
N ASP A 54 -6.02 3.24 9.49
CA ASP A 54 -5.26 2.21 10.20
C ASP A 54 -3.78 2.26 9.80
N LEU A 55 -3.05 3.25 10.34
CA LEU A 55 -1.62 3.45 10.06
C LEU A 55 -0.78 2.23 10.46
N ARG A 56 -1.13 1.55 11.56
CA ARG A 56 -0.40 0.36 12.04
C ARG A 56 -0.60 -0.81 11.09
N GLY A 57 -1.86 -1.10 10.73
CA GLY A 57 -2.17 -2.14 9.76
C GLY A 57 -1.63 -1.85 8.36
N ALA A 58 -1.51 -0.58 7.97
CA ALA A 58 -0.84 -0.20 6.72
C ALA A 58 0.66 -0.53 6.78
N ILE A 59 1.35 -0.15 7.86
CA ILE A 59 2.78 -0.45 8.08
C ILE A 59 3.05 -1.95 8.03
N ASP A 60 2.23 -2.76 8.68
CA ASP A 60 2.41 -4.21 8.73
C ASP A 60 2.31 -4.85 7.34
N ARG A 61 1.35 -4.40 6.53
CA ARG A 61 1.18 -4.86 5.14
C ARG A 61 2.31 -4.42 4.23
N PHE A 62 2.78 -3.17 4.36
CA PHE A 62 3.94 -2.72 3.59
C PHE A 62 5.23 -3.45 3.98
N ARG A 63 5.44 -3.76 5.26
CA ARG A 63 6.57 -4.59 5.71
C ARG A 63 6.50 -6.00 5.13
N ALA A 64 5.31 -6.61 5.12
CA ALA A 64 5.10 -7.91 4.49
C ALA A 64 5.40 -7.88 2.98
N GLY A 65 4.99 -6.83 2.27
CA GLY A 65 5.34 -6.62 0.86
C GLY A 65 6.84 -6.46 0.64
N ARG A 66 7.51 -5.64 1.44
CA ARG A 66 8.97 -5.44 1.36
C ARG A 66 9.75 -6.73 1.61
N ALA A 67 9.33 -7.55 2.57
CA ALA A 67 9.96 -8.84 2.86
C ALA A 67 9.82 -9.86 1.72
N GLN A 68 8.86 -9.64 0.82
CA GLN A 68 8.57 -10.54 -0.30
C GLN A 68 9.43 -10.26 -1.55
N VAL A 69 10.18 -9.16 -1.58
CA VAL A 69 11.09 -8.82 -2.67
C VAL A 69 12.21 -9.87 -2.72
N ARG A 70 12.01 -10.91 -3.53
CA ARG A 70 13.06 -11.84 -3.96
C ARG A 70 13.77 -11.23 -5.17
N GLN A 71 15.01 -11.66 -5.46
CA GLN A 71 15.72 -11.24 -6.68
C GLN A 71 14.83 -11.54 -7.89
N GLY A 72 14.23 -10.50 -8.47
CA GLY A 72 13.10 -10.56 -9.39
C GLY A 72 13.21 -9.52 -10.50
N ASN A 73 12.16 -9.40 -11.32
CA ASN A 73 12.17 -8.67 -12.59
C ASN A 73 12.08 -7.13 -12.41
N SER A 74 12.22 -6.35 -13.50
CA SER A 74 12.15 -4.88 -13.47
C SER A 74 10.86 -4.31 -12.84
N ALA A 75 9.72 -4.98 -13.05
CA ALA A 75 8.43 -4.55 -12.50
C ALA A 75 8.36 -4.71 -10.98
N ASP A 76 8.97 -5.76 -10.44
CA ASP A 76 9.09 -5.99 -9.00
C ASP A 76 9.92 -4.88 -8.32
N PHE A 77 10.96 -4.37 -8.98
CA PHE A 77 11.77 -3.26 -8.44
C PHE A 77 10.99 -1.95 -8.33
N ILE A 78 10.12 -1.65 -9.30
CA ILE A 78 9.28 -0.45 -9.25
C ILE A 78 8.32 -0.57 -8.06
N GLU A 79 7.59 -1.67 -7.94
CA GLU A 79 6.64 -1.86 -6.84
C GLU A 79 7.35 -1.93 -5.47
N ALA A 80 8.55 -2.52 -5.40
CA ALA A 80 9.36 -2.51 -4.19
C ALA A 80 9.72 -1.09 -3.74
N SER A 81 10.16 -0.23 -4.68
CA SER A 81 10.47 1.18 -4.40
C SER A 81 9.23 1.95 -3.93
N VAL A 82 8.06 1.68 -4.52
CA VAL A 82 6.79 2.30 -4.10
C VAL A 82 6.42 1.87 -2.68
N ILE A 83 6.49 0.57 -2.38
CA ILE A 83 6.23 0.02 -1.04
C ILE A 83 7.17 0.63 -0.01
N ASP A 84 8.46 0.73 -0.33
CA ASP A 84 9.47 1.31 0.55
C ASP A 84 9.21 2.79 0.82
N SER A 85 8.84 3.55 -0.20
CA SER A 85 8.49 4.96 -0.06
C SER A 85 7.28 5.15 0.84
N ARG A 86 6.19 4.41 0.60
CA ARG A 86 4.97 4.50 1.41
C ARG A 86 5.18 4.02 2.84
N LEU A 87 5.94 2.95 3.05
CA LEU A 87 6.31 2.49 4.38
C LEU A 87 7.00 3.61 5.18
N ARG A 88 7.97 4.31 4.58
CA ARG A 88 8.65 5.43 5.24
C ARG A 88 7.70 6.58 5.56
N SER A 89 6.83 6.96 4.61
CA SER A 89 5.84 8.04 4.81
C SER A 89 4.89 7.74 5.97
N VAL A 90 4.26 6.57 5.97
CA VAL A 90 3.29 6.20 7.02
C VAL A 90 3.96 6.04 8.39
N GLN A 91 5.20 5.53 8.44
CA GLN A 91 5.96 5.49 9.68
C GLN A 91 6.30 6.89 10.22
N ALA A 92 6.59 7.85 9.33
CA ALA A 92 6.86 9.23 9.73
C ALA A 92 5.60 9.89 10.31
N GLU A 93 4.46 9.68 9.68
CA GLU A 93 3.16 10.16 10.15
C GLU A 93 2.80 9.59 11.53
N LEU A 94 2.93 8.28 11.72
CA LEU A 94 2.67 7.65 13.02
C LEU A 94 3.59 8.21 14.12
N ARG A 95 4.87 8.46 13.82
CA ARG A 95 5.80 9.08 14.79
C ARG A 95 5.39 10.50 15.14
N ALA A 96 4.96 11.30 14.16
CA ALA A 96 4.49 12.67 14.39
C ALA A 96 3.26 12.68 15.30
N LEU A 97 2.26 11.85 15.03
CA LEU A 97 1.06 11.73 15.85
C LEU A 97 1.38 11.36 17.32
N ILE A 98 2.31 10.42 17.52
CA ILE A 98 2.75 10.02 18.87
C ILE A 98 3.44 11.19 19.58
N ALA A 99 4.33 11.91 18.89
CA ALA A 99 5.02 13.05 19.47
C ALA A 99 4.05 14.17 19.86
N GLU A 100 3.11 14.52 18.99
CA GLU A 100 2.06 15.52 19.27
C GLU A 100 1.20 15.13 20.48
N GLN A 101 0.81 13.85 20.58
CA GLN A 101 0.07 13.35 21.74
C GLN A 101 0.88 13.45 23.04
N GLN A 102 2.17 13.18 23.00
CA GLN A 102 3.05 13.31 24.17
C GLN A 102 3.22 14.75 24.61
N GLU A 103 3.36 15.70 23.68
CA GLU A 103 3.44 17.12 23.99
C GLU A 103 2.13 17.64 24.61
N GLN A 104 0.99 17.20 24.08
CA GLN A 104 -0.33 17.55 24.64
C GLN A 104 -0.52 17.01 26.06
N GLN A 105 0.02 15.83 26.37
CA GLN A 105 -0.02 15.26 27.72
C GLN A 105 0.92 15.96 28.71
N GLN A 106 1.91 16.71 28.22
CA GLN A 106 2.88 17.46 29.03
C GLN A 106 2.50 18.92 29.23
N ARG A 107 1.44 19.40 28.56
CA ARG A 107 0.88 20.75 28.72
C ARG A 107 -0.25 20.75 29.74
#